data_AF-A0A0R3RFZ3-F1
#
_entry.id   AF-A0A0R3RFZ3-F1
#
_cell.length_a   1.000
_cell.length_b   1.000
_cell.length_c   1.000
_cell.angle_alpha   90.00
_cell.angle_beta   90.00
_cell.angle_gamma   90.00
#
_symmetry.space_group_name_H-M   'P 1'
#
loop_
_entity.id
_entity.type
_entity.pdbx_description
1 polymer ?
#
loop_
_entity_poly.entity_id
_entity_poly.type
_entity_poly.pdbx_seq_one_letter_code
_entity_poly.pdbx_strand_id
1 'polypeptide(L)'
;MSGNSDFEDNIAMACIAVTSVFGLVSNGVSLYITRKRSCFRNAFGMLCSSFLICNLQAIFVLFTWCIIVLAVKFPVLSSSESFLARVVGVLVNGAYYGSLFIHFFIALNRFCAVAYPIRYRQLWSQSRALIAGIISYTLGTTFCMIHLYKDCSLLFNENSSYRFFYPDSSYSQICSNADAAASVFVVLTMACVDFITLIKIFAYRRATRKNTIISARNAIKERDVLFFKQVTSRIANITKKTNL
;
A
#
# COMPACT_ATOMS: atom_id res chain seq x y z
N MET A 1 40.35 -1.63 -19.85
CA MET A 1 39.42 -1.48 -18.71
C MET A 1 38.11 -0.78 -19.06
N SER A 2 37.98 -0.05 -20.19
CA SER A 2 36.71 0.61 -20.59
C SER A 2 35.63 -0.34 -21.14
N GLY A 3 36.00 -1.48 -21.74
CA GLY A 3 35.03 -2.40 -22.33
C GLY A 3 34.11 -3.10 -21.33
N ASN A 4 34.55 -3.27 -20.07
CA ASN A 4 33.74 -3.91 -19.03
C ASN A 4 32.70 -2.93 -18.44
N SER A 5 33.07 -1.66 -18.24
CA SER A 5 32.15 -0.65 -17.71
C SER A 5 31.01 -0.33 -18.68
N ASP A 6 31.30 -0.24 -19.98
CA ASP A 6 30.25 0.03 -20.99
C ASP A 6 29.25 -1.13 -21.09
N PHE A 7 29.71 -2.37 -20.91
CA PHE A 7 28.83 -3.53 -20.90
C PHE A 7 27.93 -3.56 -19.66
N GLU A 8 28.48 -3.28 -18.47
CA GLU A 8 27.73 -3.20 -17.23
C GLU A 8 26.69 -2.06 -17.25
N ASP A 9 27.05 -0.89 -17.77
CA ASP A 9 26.12 0.23 -17.97
C ASP A 9 24.94 -0.17 -18.85
N ASN A 10 25.19 -0.90 -19.94
CA ASN A 10 24.14 -1.39 -20.84
C ASN A 10 23.20 -2.38 -20.14
N ILE A 11 23.74 -3.28 -19.30
CA ILE A 11 22.92 -4.19 -18.50
C ILE A 11 22.06 -3.40 -17.51
N ALA A 12 22.65 -2.44 -16.78
CA ALA A 12 21.94 -1.63 -15.82
C ALA A 12 20.81 -0.83 -16.48
N MET A 13 21.08 -0.18 -17.62
CA MET A 13 20.07 0.53 -18.40
C MET A 13 18.94 -0.38 -18.86
N ALA A 14 19.25 -1.59 -19.36
CA ALA A 14 18.23 -2.57 -19.76
C ALA A 14 17.36 -3.00 -18.57
N CYS A 15 17.96 -3.31 -17.42
CA CYS A 15 17.25 -3.68 -16.19
C CYS A 15 16.32 -2.56 -15.69
N ILE A 16 16.83 -1.32 -15.67
CA ILE A 16 16.04 -0.13 -15.30
C ILE A 16 14.89 0.06 -16.28
N ALA A 17 15.14 -0.02 -17.58
CA ALA A 17 14.10 0.17 -18.59
C ALA A 17 12.99 -0.89 -18.50
N VAL A 18 13.35 -2.17 -18.40
CA VAL A 18 12.38 -3.27 -18.28
C VAL A 18 11.54 -3.13 -17.01
N THR A 19 12.20 -2.87 -15.87
CA THR A 19 11.50 -2.71 -14.58
C THR A 19 10.57 -1.51 -14.60
N SER A 20 11.01 -0.39 -15.17
CA SER A 20 10.21 0.82 -15.25
C SER A 20 9.03 0.69 -16.20
N VAL A 21 9.20 0.05 -17.37
CA VAL A 21 8.08 -0.21 -18.30
C VAL A 21 7.04 -1.10 -17.63
N PHE A 22 7.46 -2.20 -17.00
CA PHE A 22 6.56 -3.07 -16.26
C PHE A 22 5.85 -2.32 -15.12
N GLY A 23 6.60 -1.52 -14.37
CA GLY A 23 6.10 -0.69 -13.28
C GLY A 23 5.06 0.34 -13.73
N LEU A 24 5.32 1.08 -14.81
CA LEU A 24 4.41 2.06 -15.38
C LEU A 24 3.12 1.42 -15.89
N VAL A 25 3.23 0.31 -16.63
CA VAL A 25 2.07 -0.42 -17.16
C VAL A 25 1.23 -0.98 -16.02
N SER A 26 1.84 -1.69 -15.07
CA SER A 26 1.12 -2.34 -13.96
C SER A 26 0.43 -1.31 -13.05
N ASN A 27 1.12 -0.24 -12.64
CA ASN A 27 0.53 0.81 -11.81
C ASN A 27 -0.50 1.64 -12.60
N GLY A 28 -0.25 1.90 -13.89
CA GLY A 28 -1.18 2.62 -14.76
C GLY A 28 -2.49 1.88 -14.98
N VAL A 29 -2.43 0.57 -15.27
CA VAL A 29 -3.62 -0.29 -15.38
C VAL A 29 -4.36 -0.36 -14.04
N SER A 30 -3.63 -0.51 -12.93
CA SER A 30 -4.23 -0.52 -11.59
C SER A 30 -4.94 0.79 -11.26
N LEU A 31 -4.36 1.93 -11.66
CA LEU A 31 -4.96 3.25 -11.45
C LEU A 31 -6.22 3.40 -12.30
N TYR A 32 -6.16 2.98 -13.57
CA TYR A 32 -7.31 2.98 -14.46
C TYR A 32 -8.48 2.16 -13.88
N ILE A 33 -8.22 0.93 -13.44
CA ILE A 33 -9.23 0.05 -12.83
C ILE A 33 -9.81 0.70 -11.57
N THR A 34 -8.95 1.20 -10.68
CA THR A 34 -9.36 1.83 -9.41
C THR A 34 -10.24 3.06 -9.64
N ARG A 35 -9.97 3.84 -10.70
CA ARG A 35 -10.75 5.04 -11.03
C ARG A 35 -12.06 4.77 -11.75
N LYS A 36 -12.14 3.70 -12.54
CA LYS A 36 -13.32 3.42 -13.40
C LYS A 36 -14.30 2.43 -12.78
N ARG A 37 -13.85 1.48 -11.96
CA ARG A 37 -14.76 0.47 -11.40
C ARG A 37 -15.59 1.04 -10.25
N SER A 38 -16.89 0.76 -10.27
CA SER A 38 -17.84 1.21 -9.24
C SER A 38 -17.51 0.70 -7.84
N CYS A 39 -16.93 -0.50 -7.72
CA CYS A 39 -16.51 -1.07 -6.44
C CYS A 39 -15.43 -0.26 -5.70
N PHE A 40 -14.65 0.56 -6.42
CA PHE A 40 -13.61 1.43 -5.85
C PHE A 40 -14.06 2.89 -5.71
N ARG A 41 -15.34 3.21 -5.96
CA ARG A 41 -15.91 4.55 -5.71
C ARG A 41 -16.18 4.74 -4.21
N ASN A 42 -15.12 4.67 -3.40
CA ASN A 42 -15.13 4.84 -1.95
C ASN A 42 -13.79 5.43 -1.46
N ALA A 43 -13.65 5.63 -0.14
CA ALA A 43 -12.43 6.18 0.47
C ALA A 43 -11.19 5.32 0.19
N PHE A 44 -11.32 4.00 0.22
CA PHE A 44 -10.23 3.06 -0.07
C PHE A 44 -9.69 3.24 -1.50
N GLY A 45 -10.58 3.30 -2.51
CA GLY A 45 -10.16 3.51 -3.90
C GLY A 45 -9.48 4.86 -4.13
N MET A 46 -9.88 5.91 -3.40
CA MET A 46 -9.19 7.20 -3.44
C MET A 46 -7.77 7.12 -2.88
N LEU A 47 -7.57 6.46 -1.73
CA LEU A 47 -6.23 6.25 -1.16
C LEU A 47 -5.35 5.40 -2.09
N CYS A 48 -5.89 4.30 -2.63
CA CYS A 48 -5.18 3.47 -3.60
C CYS A 48 -4.78 4.27 -4.85
N SER A 49 -5.65 5.16 -5.33
CA SER A 49 -5.31 6.01 -6.47
C SER A 49 -4.13 6.94 -6.14
N SER A 50 -4.13 7.57 -4.96
CA SER A 50 -3.02 8.43 -4.53
C SER A 50 -1.71 7.65 -4.40
N PHE A 51 -1.75 6.42 -3.85
CA PHE A 51 -0.59 5.53 -3.74
C PHE A 51 -0.01 5.20 -5.13
N LEU A 52 -0.87 4.83 -6.08
CA LEU A 52 -0.47 4.50 -7.45
C LEU A 52 0.12 5.72 -8.19
N ILE A 53 -0.39 6.93 -7.93
CA ILE A 53 0.18 8.16 -8.50
C ILE A 53 1.60 8.40 -7.97
N CYS A 54 1.85 8.20 -6.67
CA CYS A 54 3.19 8.32 -6.09
C CYS A 54 4.16 7.31 -6.73
N ASN A 55 3.72 6.06 -6.92
CA ASN A 55 4.53 5.04 -7.59
C ASN A 55 4.83 5.42 -9.04
N LEU A 56 3.84 5.88 -9.80
CA LEU A 56 4.03 6.31 -11.19
C LEU A 56 5.03 7.47 -11.30
N GLN A 57 4.94 8.46 -10.40
CA GLN A 57 5.92 9.54 -10.32
C GLN A 57 7.32 8.99 -10.04
N ALA A 58 7.48 8.17 -8.99
CA ALA A 58 8.78 7.62 -8.60
C ALA A 58 9.43 6.84 -9.76
N ILE A 59 8.66 5.94 -10.40
CA ILE A 59 9.13 5.12 -11.51
C ILE A 59 9.50 5.99 -12.72
N PHE A 60 8.70 7.01 -13.03
CA PHE A 60 8.99 7.92 -14.13
C PHE A 60 10.29 8.71 -13.90
N VAL A 61 10.49 9.25 -12.69
CA VAL A 61 11.72 9.97 -12.31
C VAL A 61 12.93 9.04 -12.32
N LEU A 62 12.81 7.84 -11.74
CA LEU A 62 13.87 6.83 -11.74
C LEU A 62 14.25 6.42 -13.17
N PHE A 63 13.27 6.12 -14.01
CA PHE A 63 13.51 5.73 -15.39
C PHE A 63 14.25 6.82 -16.16
N THR A 64 13.76 8.05 -16.12
CA THR A 64 14.34 9.16 -16.86
C THR A 64 15.73 9.52 -16.35
N TRP A 65 15.90 9.69 -15.04
CA TRP A 65 17.17 10.13 -14.47
C TRP A 65 18.27 9.09 -14.61
N CYS A 66 17.98 7.82 -14.26
CA CYS A 66 18.99 6.78 -14.30
C CYS A 66 19.49 6.53 -15.74
N ILE A 67 18.59 6.56 -16.73
CA ILE A 67 18.98 6.42 -18.14
C ILE A 67 19.83 7.62 -18.59
N ILE A 68 19.47 8.85 -18.22
CA ILE A 68 20.28 10.05 -18.56
C ILE A 68 21.68 9.94 -17.95
N VAL A 69 21.80 9.59 -16.67
CA VAL A 69 23.09 9.48 -15.98
C VAL A 69 24.00 8.44 -16.66
N LEU A 70 23.46 7.26 -16.98
CA LEU A 70 24.23 6.17 -17.60
C LEU A 70 24.54 6.41 -19.08
N ALA A 71 23.65 7.04 -19.84
CA ALA A 71 23.86 7.31 -21.26
C ALA A 71 24.81 8.48 -21.50
N VAL A 72 24.69 9.55 -20.69
CA VAL A 72 25.47 10.78 -20.88
C VAL A 72 26.87 10.65 -20.25
N LYS A 73 27.01 9.89 -19.15
CA LYS A 73 28.29 9.65 -18.44
C LYS A 73 29.02 10.92 -17.99
N PHE A 74 28.30 12.02 -17.76
CA PHE A 74 28.87 13.23 -17.20
C PHE A 74 28.95 13.13 -15.66
N PRO A 75 30.14 13.22 -15.04
CA PRO A 75 30.30 13.05 -13.59
C PRO A 75 29.46 14.00 -12.74
N VAL A 76 29.22 15.22 -13.24
CA VAL A 76 28.42 16.24 -12.56
C VAL A 76 26.98 15.75 -12.29
N LEU A 77 26.42 14.87 -13.13
CA LEU A 77 25.07 14.33 -12.93
C LEU A 77 24.98 13.36 -11.75
N SER A 78 26.10 12.80 -11.29
CA SER A 78 26.18 11.89 -10.13
C SER A 78 26.76 12.57 -8.89
N SER A 79 26.96 13.90 -8.93
CA SER A 79 27.61 14.67 -7.87
C SER A 79 26.62 15.50 -7.05
N SER A 80 26.90 15.66 -5.75
CA SER A 80 26.18 16.55 -4.83
C SER A 80 26.26 18.03 -5.23
N GLU A 81 27.23 18.41 -6.05
CA GLU A 81 27.37 19.76 -6.60
C GLU A 81 26.22 20.12 -7.53
N SER A 82 25.69 19.13 -8.26
CA SER A 82 24.54 19.33 -9.14
C SER A 82 23.27 19.57 -8.33
N PHE A 83 22.71 20.78 -8.46
CA PHE A 83 21.40 21.08 -7.90
C PHE A 83 20.31 20.16 -8.46
N LEU A 84 20.40 19.82 -9.75
CA LEU A 84 19.41 18.97 -10.39
C LEU A 84 19.47 17.52 -9.90
N ALA A 85 20.67 16.99 -9.65
CA ALA A 85 20.83 15.66 -9.03
C ALA A 85 20.20 15.60 -7.63
N ARG A 86 20.38 16.66 -6.84
CA ARG A 86 19.75 16.80 -5.52
C ARG A 86 18.23 16.87 -5.59
N VAL A 87 17.68 17.64 -6.53
CA VAL A 87 16.23 17.71 -6.77
C VAL A 87 15.68 16.33 -7.13
N VAL A 88 16.38 15.54 -7.94
CA VAL A 88 15.95 14.18 -8.25
C VAL A 88 15.91 13.30 -7.01
N GLY A 89 16.92 13.41 -6.12
CA GLY A 89 16.89 12.75 -4.81
C GLY A 89 15.62 13.06 -4.01
N VAL A 90 15.22 14.34 -3.97
CA VAL A 90 13.96 14.77 -3.33
C VAL A 90 12.73 14.17 -4.02
N LEU A 91 12.67 14.16 -5.35
CA LEU A 91 11.51 13.68 -6.10
C LEU A 91 11.32 12.17 -5.95
N VAL A 92 12.41 11.39 -5.96
CA VAL A 92 12.38 9.94 -5.76
C VAL A 92 12.00 9.62 -4.32
N ASN A 93 12.73 10.17 -3.34
CA ASN A 93 12.50 9.84 -1.94
C ASN A 93 11.18 10.43 -1.40
N GLY A 94 10.79 11.61 -1.89
CA GLY A 94 9.52 12.25 -1.54
C GLY A 94 8.32 11.43 -2.00
N ALA A 95 8.36 10.88 -3.21
CA ALA A 95 7.33 9.94 -3.68
C ALA A 95 7.33 8.64 -2.88
N TYR A 96 8.49 8.14 -2.47
CA TYR A 96 8.62 6.97 -1.60
C TYR A 96 7.97 7.21 -0.23
N TYR A 97 8.34 8.26 0.50
CA TYR A 97 7.70 8.58 1.79
C TYR A 97 6.22 8.95 1.65
N GLY A 98 5.86 9.68 0.59
CA GLY A 98 4.46 9.95 0.26
C GLY A 98 3.67 8.65 0.13
N SER A 99 4.19 7.66 -0.58
CA SER A 99 3.57 6.35 -0.72
C SER A 99 3.50 5.58 0.61
N LEU A 100 4.55 5.62 1.45
CA LEU A 100 4.56 5.01 2.78
C LEU A 100 3.45 5.56 3.68
N PHE A 101 3.32 6.89 3.75
CA PHE A 101 2.28 7.54 4.55
C PHE A 101 0.87 7.24 4.01
N ILE A 102 0.68 7.22 2.68
CA ILE A 102 -0.60 6.80 2.08
C ILE A 102 -0.90 5.34 2.45
N HIS A 103 0.10 4.46 2.42
CA HIS A 103 -0.09 3.05 2.73
C HIS A 103 -0.46 2.83 4.20
N PHE A 104 0.10 3.63 5.12
CA PHE A 104 -0.36 3.70 6.51
C PHE A 104 -1.83 4.10 6.61
N PHE A 105 -2.29 5.11 5.86
CA PHE A 105 -3.71 5.47 5.83
C PHE A 105 -4.60 4.40 5.19
N ILE A 106 -4.10 3.62 4.24
CA ILE A 106 -4.80 2.45 3.69
C ILE A 106 -5.00 1.40 4.79
N ALA A 107 -3.96 1.09 5.57
CA ALA A 107 -4.05 0.17 6.70
C ALA A 107 -5.07 0.67 7.75
N LEU A 108 -5.02 1.96 8.12
CA LEU A 108 -6.00 2.57 9.01
C LEU A 108 -7.42 2.52 8.46
N ASN A 109 -7.60 2.80 7.16
CA ASN A 109 -8.91 2.72 6.52
C ASN A 109 -9.52 1.32 6.63
N ARG A 110 -8.72 0.29 6.34
CA ARG A 110 -9.12 -1.12 6.47
C ARG A 110 -9.44 -1.48 7.92
N PHE A 111 -8.59 -1.07 8.87
CA PHE A 111 -8.85 -1.25 10.28
C PHE A 111 -10.19 -0.64 10.69
N CYS A 112 -10.45 0.62 10.33
CA CYS A 112 -11.70 1.31 10.65
C CYS A 112 -12.92 0.62 10.05
N ALA A 113 -12.82 0.11 8.81
CA ALA A 113 -13.91 -0.61 8.15
C ALA A 113 -14.31 -1.88 8.91
N VAL A 114 -13.33 -2.60 9.47
CA VAL A 114 -13.56 -3.85 10.21
C VAL A 114 -13.92 -3.59 11.67
N ALA A 115 -13.21 -2.67 12.33
CA ALA A 115 -13.35 -2.42 13.76
C ALA A 115 -14.57 -1.56 14.11
N TYR A 116 -14.95 -0.63 13.22
CA TYR A 116 -15.98 0.37 13.47
C TYR A 116 -16.96 0.51 12.29
N PRO A 117 -17.63 -0.57 11.85
CA PRO A 117 -18.44 -0.56 10.63
C PRO A 117 -19.57 0.49 10.67
N ILE A 118 -20.19 0.71 11.84
CA ILE A 118 -21.29 1.68 12.03
C ILE A 118 -20.78 3.13 11.88
N ARG A 119 -19.55 3.41 12.31
CA ARG A 119 -18.95 4.76 12.27
C ARG A 119 -18.04 4.98 11.07
N TYR A 120 -17.81 3.96 10.24
CA TYR A 120 -16.87 4.04 9.11
C TYR A 120 -17.17 5.22 8.18
N ARG A 121 -18.46 5.42 7.83
CA ARG A 121 -18.87 6.53 6.95
C ARG A 121 -18.66 7.91 7.57
N GLN A 122 -18.62 8.02 8.90
CA GLN A 122 -18.31 9.28 9.59
C GLN A 122 -16.79 9.54 9.60
N LEU A 123 -15.98 8.47 9.71
CA LEU A 123 -14.52 8.55 9.73
C LEU A 123 -13.92 8.78 8.34
N TRP A 124 -14.46 8.10 7.33
CA TRP A 124 -13.90 8.04 5.98
C TRP A 124 -14.91 8.42 4.91
N SER A 125 -14.53 9.41 4.11
CA SER A 125 -15.20 9.79 2.87
C SER A 125 -14.17 9.90 1.74
N GLN A 126 -14.62 9.99 0.49
CA GLN A 126 -13.72 10.18 -0.66
C GLN A 126 -12.89 11.46 -0.52
N SER A 127 -13.49 12.56 -0.08
CA SER A 127 -12.81 13.84 0.11
C SER A 127 -11.75 13.75 1.22
N ARG A 128 -12.08 13.13 2.35
CA ARG A 128 -11.11 12.94 3.45
C ARG A 128 -9.94 12.05 3.04
N ALA A 129 -10.21 10.99 2.26
CA ALA A 129 -9.17 10.14 1.69
C ALA A 129 -8.28 10.88 0.69
N LEU A 130 -8.84 11.74 -0.16
CA LEU A 130 -8.07 12.58 -1.08
C LEU A 130 -7.17 13.55 -0.30
N ILE A 131 -7.72 14.24 0.70
CA ILE A 131 -6.96 15.14 1.58
C ILE A 131 -5.83 14.39 2.27
N ALA A 132 -6.09 13.19 2.81
CA ALA A 132 -5.05 12.35 3.41
C ALA A 132 -3.94 12.00 2.41
N GLY A 133 -4.29 11.72 1.15
CA GLY A 133 -3.32 11.51 0.08
C GLY A 133 -2.44 12.73 -0.21
N ILE A 134 -3.06 13.91 -0.31
CA ILE A 134 -2.34 15.17 -0.53
C ILE A 134 -1.42 15.48 0.64
N ILE A 135 -1.92 15.38 1.88
CA ILE A 135 -1.12 15.60 3.09
C ILE A 135 0.07 14.64 3.14
N SER A 136 -0.17 13.36 2.82
CA SER A 136 0.90 12.35 2.82
C SER A 136 1.99 12.67 1.81
N TYR A 137 1.62 13.03 0.58
CA TYR A 137 2.58 13.41 -0.46
C TYR A 137 3.36 14.67 -0.08
N THR A 138 2.67 15.71 0.38
CA THR A 138 3.31 16.96 0.81
C THR A 138 4.24 16.72 1.99
N LEU A 139 3.81 15.96 3.01
CA LEU A 139 4.63 15.66 4.17
C LEU A 139 5.88 14.84 3.80
N GLY A 140 5.72 13.80 2.96
CA GLY A 140 6.83 12.99 2.48
C GLY A 140 7.85 13.82 1.68
N THR A 141 7.35 14.68 0.79
CA THR A 141 8.21 15.57 0.00
C THR A 141 8.92 16.60 0.89
N THR A 142 8.23 17.20 1.86
CA THR A 142 8.82 18.15 2.82
C THR A 142 9.89 17.48 3.67
N PHE A 143 9.65 16.25 4.14
CA PHE A 143 10.64 15.46 4.88
C PHE A 143 11.92 15.26 4.05
N CYS A 144 11.76 14.99 2.75
CA CYS A 144 12.87 14.76 1.83
C CYS A 144 13.58 16.04 1.35
N MET A 145 13.08 17.25 1.67
CA MET A 145 13.75 18.51 1.28
C MET A 145 15.16 18.62 1.84
N ILE A 146 15.48 17.88 2.90
CA ILE A 146 16.84 17.81 3.46
C ILE A 146 17.87 17.34 2.42
N HIS A 147 17.49 16.56 1.40
CA HIS A 147 18.38 16.12 0.32
C HIS A 147 18.83 17.25 -0.62
N LEU A 148 18.24 18.44 -0.53
CA LEU A 148 18.77 19.63 -1.20
C LEU A 148 20.07 20.10 -0.56
N TYR A 149 20.37 19.70 0.67
CA TYR A 149 21.65 19.98 1.30
C TYR A 149 22.72 19.04 0.73
N LYS A 150 23.88 19.58 0.36
CA LYS A 150 24.95 18.81 -0.32
C LYS A 150 25.38 17.59 0.50
N ASP A 151 25.56 17.78 1.81
CA ASP A 151 26.01 16.73 2.72
C ASP A 151 24.91 15.73 3.12
N CYS A 152 23.70 15.85 2.57
CA CYS A 152 22.59 14.93 2.81
C CYS A 152 21.92 14.50 1.49
N SER A 153 22.61 14.73 0.37
CA SER A 153 22.06 14.49 -0.95
C SER A 153 21.91 12.99 -1.23
N LEU A 154 20.77 12.61 -1.81
CA LEU A 154 20.52 11.26 -2.27
C LEU A 154 20.83 11.20 -3.77
N LEU A 155 21.93 10.56 -4.13
CA LEU A 155 22.51 10.61 -5.48
C LEU A 155 22.49 9.23 -6.14
N PHE A 156 22.43 9.20 -7.47
CA PHE A 156 22.45 7.97 -8.26
C PHE A 156 23.82 7.76 -8.91
N ASN A 157 24.30 6.52 -8.88
CA ASN A 157 25.48 6.04 -9.61
C ASN A 157 26.82 6.73 -9.27
N GLU A 158 26.98 7.22 -8.03
CA GLU A 158 28.34 7.56 -7.59
C GLU A 158 29.19 6.29 -7.53
N ASN A 159 30.45 6.42 -7.97
CA ASN A 159 31.43 5.35 -8.05
C ASN A 159 30.95 4.10 -8.83
N SER A 160 30.08 4.28 -9.83
CA SER A 160 29.55 3.20 -10.69
C SER A 160 28.81 2.10 -9.92
N SER A 161 28.09 2.48 -8.86
CA SER A 161 27.40 1.54 -7.98
C SER A 161 25.98 1.15 -8.42
N TYR A 162 25.44 1.77 -9.49
CA TYR A 162 24.09 1.54 -10.03
C TYR A 162 22.94 1.63 -9.02
N ARG A 163 23.15 2.37 -7.92
CA ARG A 163 22.17 2.54 -6.84
C ARG A 163 22.08 3.99 -6.40
N PHE A 164 21.00 4.30 -5.68
CA PHE A 164 20.93 5.51 -4.90
C PHE A 164 21.71 5.33 -3.59
N PHE A 165 22.45 6.36 -3.19
CA PHE A 165 23.25 6.33 -1.97
C PHE A 165 23.46 7.75 -1.42
N TYR A 166 23.90 7.84 -0.17
CA TYR A 166 24.33 9.09 0.46
C TYR A 166 25.86 9.18 0.39
N PRO A 167 26.44 10.35 0.06
CA PRO A 167 27.89 10.58 0.05
C PRO A 167 28.59 10.10 1.32
N ASP A 168 29.87 9.74 1.22
CA ASP A 168 30.67 9.34 2.38
C ASP A 168 31.04 10.56 3.24
N SER A 169 30.16 10.94 4.16
CA SER A 169 30.42 11.97 5.17
C SER A 169 29.68 11.67 6.49
N SER A 170 30.18 12.18 7.61
CA SER A 170 29.55 11.97 8.92
C SER A 170 28.10 12.49 8.95
N TYR A 171 27.82 13.60 8.27
CA TYR A 171 26.47 14.17 8.18
C TYR A 171 25.55 13.34 7.28
N SER A 172 26.05 12.87 6.14
CA SER A 172 25.33 11.96 5.25
C SER A 172 24.92 10.67 5.95
N GLN A 173 25.79 10.14 6.83
CA GLN A 173 25.49 8.94 7.59
C GLN A 173 24.36 9.15 8.61
N ILE A 174 24.31 10.33 9.25
CA ILE A 174 23.20 10.71 10.13
C ILE A 174 21.90 10.76 9.33
N CYS A 175 21.91 11.39 8.15
CA CYS A 175 20.75 11.43 7.26
C CYS A 175 20.29 10.04 6.82
N SER A 176 21.20 9.19 6.36
CA SER A 176 20.91 7.82 5.95
C SER A 176 20.30 7.01 7.10
N ASN A 177 20.83 7.16 8.32
CA ASN A 177 20.30 6.48 9.50
C ASN A 177 18.92 7.01 9.90
N ALA A 178 18.70 8.32 9.81
CA ALA A 178 17.41 8.94 10.08
C ALA A 178 16.33 8.46 9.09
N ASP A 179 16.67 8.40 7.80
CA ASP A 179 15.76 7.92 6.76
C ASP A 179 15.44 6.43 6.93
N ALA A 180 16.46 5.61 7.20
CA ALA A 180 16.27 4.20 7.52
C ALA A 180 15.37 4.01 8.75
N ALA A 181 15.64 4.73 9.84
CA ALA A 181 14.85 4.66 11.07
C ALA A 181 13.40 5.10 10.85
N ALA A 182 13.19 6.22 10.14
CA ALA A 182 11.85 6.71 9.80
C ALA A 182 11.08 5.71 8.94
N SER A 183 11.73 5.14 7.93
CA SER A 183 11.13 4.11 7.07
C SER A 183 10.71 2.88 7.87
N VAL A 184 11.61 2.34 8.69
CA VAL A 184 11.35 1.17 9.53
C VAL A 184 10.22 1.46 10.52
N PHE A 185 10.21 2.63 11.15
CA PHE A 185 9.16 3.01 12.09
C PHE A 185 7.77 3.05 11.44
N VAL A 186 7.64 3.67 10.26
CA VAL A 186 6.37 3.74 9.52
C VAL A 186 5.93 2.34 9.06
N VAL A 187 6.86 1.53 8.57
CA VAL A 187 6.56 0.16 8.13
C VAL A 187 6.11 -0.71 9.32
N LEU A 188 6.77 -0.58 10.47
CA LEU A 188 6.40 -1.32 11.68
C LEU A 188 5.01 -0.93 12.19
N THR A 189 4.72 0.38 12.26
CA THR A 189 3.39 0.85 12.69
C THR A 189 2.29 0.38 11.74
N MET A 190 2.52 0.45 10.43
CA MET A 190 1.62 -0.09 9.42
C MET A 190 1.40 -1.60 9.57
N ALA A 191 2.48 -2.38 9.72
CA ALA A 191 2.41 -3.83 9.91
C ALA A 191 1.61 -4.20 11.16
N CYS A 192 1.78 -3.46 12.27
CA CYS A 192 0.98 -3.62 13.48
C CYS A 192 -0.51 -3.38 13.23
N VAL A 193 -0.87 -2.30 12.50
CA VAL A 193 -2.27 -1.99 12.17
C VAL A 193 -2.90 -3.08 11.29
N ASP A 194 -2.19 -3.54 10.26
CA ASP A 194 -2.66 -4.61 9.40
C ASP A 194 -2.81 -5.94 10.14
N PHE A 195 -1.87 -6.26 11.04
CA PHE A 195 -1.94 -7.46 11.88
C PHE A 195 -3.15 -7.44 12.82
N ILE A 196 -3.41 -6.30 13.48
CA ILE A 196 -4.61 -6.12 14.31
C ILE A 196 -5.88 -6.26 13.46
N THR A 197 -5.89 -5.69 12.26
CA THR A 197 -7.02 -5.80 11.32
C THR A 197 -7.27 -7.25 10.94
N LEU A 198 -6.22 -8.01 10.64
CA LEU A 198 -6.30 -9.43 10.31
C LEU A 198 -6.88 -10.26 11.47
N ILE A 199 -6.42 -10.03 12.70
CA ILE A 199 -6.97 -10.69 13.89
C ILE A 199 -8.48 -10.42 14.01
N LYS A 200 -8.91 -9.17 13.83
CA LYS A 200 -10.33 -8.82 13.89
C LYS A 200 -11.15 -9.49 12.79
N ILE A 201 -10.63 -9.58 11.57
CA ILE A 201 -11.29 -10.28 10.47
C ILE A 201 -11.47 -11.77 10.82
N PHE A 202 -10.43 -12.42 11.34
CA PHE A 202 -10.51 -13.83 11.74
C PHE A 202 -11.49 -14.05 12.90
N ALA A 203 -11.45 -13.18 13.92
CA ALA A 203 -12.38 -13.25 15.04
C ALA A 203 -13.83 -13.09 14.58
N TYR A 204 -14.10 -12.11 13.72
CA TYR A 204 -15.43 -11.89 13.13
C TYR A 204 -15.89 -13.10 12.32
N ARG A 205 -15.05 -13.62 11.40
CA ARG A 205 -15.38 -14.81 10.61
C ARG A 205 -15.69 -16.03 11.48
N ARG A 206 -14.93 -16.23 12.56
CA ARG A 206 -15.16 -17.32 13.52
C ARG A 206 -16.47 -17.16 14.27
N ALA A 207 -16.80 -15.94 14.71
CA ALA A 207 -18.06 -15.64 15.39
C ALA A 207 -19.26 -15.86 14.45
N THR A 208 -19.20 -15.35 13.22
CA THR A 208 -20.25 -15.55 12.22
C THR A 208 -20.45 -17.03 11.91
N ARG A 209 -19.37 -17.80 11.70
CA ARG A 209 -19.46 -19.25 11.46
C ARG A 209 -20.12 -19.99 12.63
N LYS A 210 -19.77 -19.65 13.88
CA LYS A 210 -20.42 -20.21 15.07
C LYS A 210 -21.92 -19.89 15.09
N ASN A 211 -22.29 -18.64 14.83
CA ASN A 211 -23.69 -18.20 14.81
C ASN A 211 -24.49 -18.91 13.72
N THR A 212 -23.93 -19.08 12.51
CA THR A 212 -24.59 -19.83 11.43
C THR A 212 -24.80 -21.30 11.82
N ILE A 213 -23.82 -21.95 12.45
CA ILE A 213 -23.96 -23.34 12.92
C ILE A 213 -25.04 -23.45 14.00
N ILE A 214 -25.07 -22.52 14.96
CA ILE A 214 -26.09 -22.48 16.02
C ILE A 214 -27.48 -22.26 15.42
N SER A 215 -27.62 -21.31 14.49
CA SER A 215 -28.88 -21.01 13.81
C SER A 215 -29.39 -22.21 13.00
N ALA A 216 -28.52 -22.88 12.24
CA ALA A 216 -28.87 -24.09 11.50
C ALA A 216 -29.30 -25.23 12.44
N ARG A 217 -28.59 -25.45 13.56
CA ARG A 217 -28.95 -26.46 14.56
C ARG A 217 -30.31 -26.17 15.20
N ASN A 218 -30.60 -24.91 15.53
CA ASN A 218 -31.88 -24.51 16.11
C ASN A 218 -33.03 -24.73 15.12
N ALA A 219 -32.84 -24.39 13.84
CA ALA A 219 -33.83 -24.62 12.79
C ALA A 219 -34.13 -26.12 12.58
N ILE A 220 -33.12 -26.98 12.65
CA ILE A 220 -33.31 -28.44 12.59
C ILE A 220 -34.14 -28.91 13.79
N LYS A 221 -33.78 -28.48 15.01
CA LYS A 221 -34.49 -28.86 16.23
C LYS A 221 -35.96 -28.42 16.21
N GLU A 222 -36.25 -27.22 15.71
CA GLU A 222 -37.62 -26.72 15.57
C GLU A 222 -38.43 -27.56 14.56
N ARG A 223 -37.83 -27.93 13.43
CA ARG A 223 -38.46 -28.81 12.44
C ARG A 223 -38.79 -30.18 13.01
N ASP A 224 -37.89 -30.76 13.81
CA ASP A 224 -38.12 -32.06 14.45
C ASP A 224 -39.28 -31.99 15.45
N VAL A 225 -39.33 -30.94 16.28
CA VAL A 225 -40.43 -30.72 17.24
C VAL A 225 -41.78 -30.56 16.52
N LEU A 226 -41.81 -29.80 15.41
CA LEU A 226 -43.03 -29.65 14.61
C LEU A 226 -43.47 -30.97 13.98
N PHE A 227 -42.54 -31.78 13.50
CA PHE A 227 -42.82 -33.13 12.98
C PHE A 227 -43.44 -34.02 14.06
N PHE A 228 -42.86 -34.08 15.27
CA PHE A 228 -43.43 -34.84 16.39
C PHE A 228 -44.82 -34.34 16.80
N LYS A 229 -45.05 -33.02 16.79
CA LYS A 229 -46.36 -32.43 17.09
C LYS A 229 -47.43 -32.79 16.04
N GLN A 230 -47.04 -32.87 14.77
CA GLN A 230 -47.92 -33.30 13.69
C GLN A 230 -48.26 -34.79 13.78
N VAL A 231 -47.28 -35.64 14.12
CA VAL A 231 -47.51 -37.08 14.30
C VAL A 231 -48.46 -37.33 15.49
N THR A 232 -48.20 -36.69 16.63
CA THR A 232 -49.06 -36.82 17.82
C THR A 232 -50.47 -36.28 17.60
N SER A 233 -50.63 -35.15 16.89
CA SER A 233 -51.98 -34.63 16.56
C SER A 233 -52.73 -35.53 15.59
N ARG A 234 -52.06 -36.14 14.60
CA ARG A 234 -52.67 -37.14 13.71
C ARG A 234 -53.11 -38.38 14.48
N ILE A 235 -52.28 -38.91 15.37
CA ILE A 235 -52.62 -40.07 16.22
C ILE A 235 -53.84 -39.74 17.08
N ALA A 236 -53.86 -38.59 17.78
CA ALA A 236 -54.98 -38.19 18.62
C ALA A 236 -56.31 -38.06 17.84
N ASN A 237 -56.25 -37.56 16.60
CA ASN A 237 -57.44 -37.49 15.73
C ASN A 237 -57.93 -38.87 15.26
N ILE A 238 -57.02 -39.83 15.04
CA ILE A 238 -57.39 -41.22 14.73
C ILE A 238 -58.07 -41.85 15.95
N THR A 239 -57.50 -41.71 17.15
CA THR A 239 -58.08 -42.29 18.39
C THR A 239 -59.46 -41.72 18.71
N LYS A 240 -59.72 -40.44 18.41
CA LYS A 240 -61.07 -39.85 18.53
C LYS A 240 -62.08 -40.42 17.54
N LYS A 241 -61.66 -40.81 16.34
CA LYS A 241 -62.55 -41.40 15.31
C LYS A 241 -62.91 -42.85 15.58
N THR A 242 -62.11 -43.58 16.36
CA THR A 242 -62.36 -44.99 16.71
C THR A 242 -63.22 -45.19 17.96
N ASN A 243 -63.54 -44.12 18.70
CA ASN A 243 -64.38 -44.17 19.91
C ASN A 243 -65.81 -43.60 19.68
N LEU A 244 -66.25 -43.55 18.43
CA LEU A 244 -67.60 -43.22 17.96
C LEU A 244 -68.12 -44.40 17.13
#